data_AF-A0AAW5CPP9-F1
#
_entry.id   AF-A0AAW5CPP9-F1
#
_cell.length_a   1.000
_cell.length_b   1.000
_cell.length_c   1.000
_cell.angle_alpha   90.00
_cell.angle_beta   90.00
_cell.angle_gamma   90.00
#
_symmetry.space_group_name_H-M   'P 1'
#
loop_
_entity.id
_entity.type
_entity.pdbx_description
1 polymer ?
#
loop_
_entity_poly.entity_id
_entity_poly.type
_entity_poly.pdbx_seq_one_letter_code
_entity_poly.pdbx_strand_id
1 'polypeptide(L)'
;MEYHGLVSYNTDKYQEDHVSWWDCVDVISSSGYYPIDQWEQELDRIEKTVLKYKKPFFFAEAGCMSRKGSGMIPNNWELQGELRLEEQCEWYRAMFEACKKRPWLRGFALWEWAPKLPSASEAWKDDSYEICEKPVQEIIKRFYEHEAGTSLM
;
A
#
# COMPACT_ATOMS: atom_id res chain seq x y z
N MET A 1 -27.40 19.28 -6.41
CA MET A 1 -26.97 18.66 -5.15
C MET A 1 -25.45 18.75 -5.14
N GLU A 2 -24.85 19.39 -4.13
CA GLU A 2 -23.40 19.57 -4.03
C GLU A 2 -22.81 18.49 -3.10
N TYR A 3 -21.61 18.02 -3.43
CA TYR A 3 -20.85 17.07 -2.61
C TYR A 3 -19.95 17.86 -1.64
N HIS A 4 -19.94 17.48 -0.36
CA HIS A 4 -19.18 18.17 0.70
C HIS A 4 -18.22 17.24 1.46
N GLY A 5 -18.03 16.02 0.97
CA GLY A 5 -17.07 15.08 1.56
C GLY A 5 -15.64 15.34 1.08
N LEU A 6 -14.69 14.58 1.62
CA LEU A 6 -13.29 14.64 1.20
C LEU A 6 -13.13 14.13 -0.23
N VAL A 7 -12.31 14.83 -1.01
CA VAL A 7 -11.91 14.43 -2.36
C VAL A 7 -10.41 14.14 -2.38
N SER A 8 -10.03 13.07 -3.07
CA SER A 8 -8.64 12.73 -3.38
C SER A 8 -8.49 12.35 -4.85
N TYR A 9 -7.29 12.49 -5.38
CA TYR A 9 -6.88 11.96 -6.68
C TYR A 9 -5.77 10.94 -6.46
N ASN A 10 -5.95 9.72 -6.97
CA ASN A 10 -4.95 8.67 -6.87
C ASN A 10 -4.02 8.73 -8.09
N THR A 11 -2.75 9.11 -7.88
CA THR A 11 -1.74 9.10 -8.94
C THR A 11 -0.94 7.78 -8.96
N ASP A 12 -0.33 7.41 -10.09
CA ASP A 12 0.52 6.23 -10.15
C ASP A 12 1.82 6.44 -9.34
N LYS A 13 2.51 5.36 -8.98
CA LYS A 13 3.85 5.39 -8.38
C LYS A 13 4.78 6.33 -9.17
N TYR A 14 5.64 7.03 -8.46
CA TYR A 14 6.60 8.00 -9.01
C TYR A 14 6.00 9.27 -9.63
N GLN A 15 4.68 9.49 -9.57
CA GLN A 15 4.05 10.68 -10.16
C GLN A 15 3.65 11.74 -9.11
N GLU A 16 3.94 11.53 -7.82
CA GLU A 16 3.47 12.41 -6.74
C GLU A 16 3.92 13.87 -6.91
N ASP A 17 5.13 14.10 -7.42
CA ASP A 17 5.68 15.43 -7.69
C ASP A 17 5.35 15.98 -9.10
N HIS A 18 4.76 15.15 -9.97
CA HIS A 18 4.35 15.55 -11.33
C HIS A 18 2.94 16.14 -11.37
N VAL A 19 2.08 15.80 -10.40
CA VAL A 19 0.74 16.38 -10.29
C VAL A 19 0.84 17.82 -9.78
N SER A 20 0.44 18.77 -10.62
CA SER A 20 0.61 20.21 -10.35
C SER A 20 -0.53 20.83 -9.55
N TRP A 21 -1.65 20.13 -9.36
CA TRP A 21 -2.92 20.69 -8.88
C TRP A 21 -3.41 20.06 -7.56
N TRP A 22 -2.50 19.54 -6.73
CA TRP A 22 -2.86 18.99 -5.42
C TRP A 22 -3.59 20.00 -4.50
N ASP A 23 -3.49 21.30 -4.77
CA ASP A 23 -4.27 22.33 -4.09
C ASP A 23 -5.80 22.16 -4.23
N CYS A 24 -6.27 21.54 -5.32
CA CYS A 24 -7.69 21.34 -5.61
C CYS A 24 -8.35 20.12 -4.92
N VAL A 25 -7.59 19.27 -4.23
CA VAL A 25 -8.13 18.09 -3.50
C VAL A 25 -7.85 18.21 -2.01
N ASP A 26 -8.57 17.48 -1.16
CA ASP A 26 -8.37 17.57 0.30
C ASP A 26 -7.21 16.70 0.78
N VAL A 27 -6.99 15.58 0.10
CA VAL A 27 -6.02 14.54 0.47
C VAL A 27 -5.20 14.12 -0.74
N ILE A 28 -3.88 14.02 -0.58
CA ILE A 28 -2.98 13.49 -1.61
C ILE A 28 -2.98 11.96 -1.50
N SER A 29 -3.08 11.27 -2.64
CA SER A 29 -2.90 9.82 -2.66
C SER A 29 -2.17 9.32 -3.89
N SER A 30 -1.58 8.15 -3.73
CA SER A 30 -0.90 7.44 -4.81
C SER A 30 -1.05 5.93 -4.66
N SER A 31 -0.84 5.22 -5.76
CA SER A 31 -0.65 3.78 -5.80
C SER A 31 0.80 3.45 -5.42
N GLY A 32 1.02 3.11 -4.15
CA GLY A 32 2.31 2.87 -3.51
C GLY A 32 2.94 1.51 -3.83
N TYR A 33 3.01 1.13 -5.10
CA TYR A 33 3.63 -0.12 -5.54
C TYR A 33 5.15 0.04 -5.72
N TYR A 34 5.86 0.25 -4.61
CA TYR A 34 7.31 0.43 -4.61
C TYR A 34 8.09 -0.88 -4.44
N PRO A 35 9.24 -1.04 -5.12
CA PRO A 35 10.13 -2.17 -4.90
C PRO A 35 10.51 -2.30 -3.42
N ILE A 36 10.62 -3.54 -2.94
CA ILE A 36 10.87 -3.88 -1.54
C ILE A 36 12.11 -3.18 -0.95
N ASP A 37 13.12 -2.92 -1.77
CA ASP A 37 14.40 -2.31 -1.41
C ASP A 37 14.45 -0.78 -1.62
N GLN A 38 13.37 -0.16 -2.11
CA GLN A 38 13.33 1.26 -2.45
C GLN A 38 12.41 2.11 -1.56
N TRP A 39 11.71 1.50 -0.59
CA TRP A 39 10.76 2.20 0.27
C TRP A 39 11.29 3.50 0.89
N GLU A 40 12.49 3.48 1.50
CA GLU A 40 13.04 4.67 2.15
C GLU A 40 13.31 5.81 1.16
N GLN A 41 13.90 5.50 0.00
CA GLN A 41 14.18 6.47 -1.06
C GLN A 41 12.89 7.10 -1.60
N GLU A 42 11.86 6.28 -1.81
CA GLU A 42 10.61 6.75 -2.39
C GLU A 42 9.78 7.55 -1.38
N LEU A 43 9.79 7.16 -0.11
CA LEU A 43 9.19 7.96 0.96
C LEU A 43 9.90 9.31 1.11
N ASP A 44 11.23 9.37 1.02
CA ASP A 44 11.98 10.64 1.02
C ASP A 44 11.62 11.54 -0.17
N ARG A 45 11.34 10.95 -1.34
CA ARG A 45 10.89 11.69 -2.53
C ARG A 45 9.47 12.23 -2.32
N ILE A 46 8.54 11.40 -1.88
CA ILE A 46 7.14 11.75 -1.65
C ILE A 46 7.01 12.84 -0.57
N GLU A 47 7.82 12.76 0.49
CA GLU A 47 7.79 13.72 1.60
C GLU A 47 7.98 15.17 1.11
N LYS A 48 8.79 15.40 0.08
CA LYS A 48 8.97 16.73 -0.53
C LYS A 48 7.65 17.29 -1.07
N THR A 49 6.85 16.47 -1.74
CA THR A 49 5.52 16.85 -2.23
C THR A 49 4.56 17.11 -1.07
N VAL A 50 4.54 16.23 -0.07
CA VAL A 50 3.66 16.37 1.10
C VAL A 50 3.98 17.65 1.87
N LEU A 51 5.25 17.99 2.06
CA LEU A 51 5.69 19.23 2.70
C LEU A 51 5.37 20.48 1.88
N LYS A 52 5.41 20.38 0.54
CA LYS A 52 5.04 21.49 -0.36
C LYS A 52 3.57 21.85 -0.24
N TYR A 53 2.68 20.86 -0.29
CA TYR A 53 1.22 21.09 -0.32
C TYR A 53 0.58 21.10 1.07
N LYS A 54 1.25 20.53 2.08
CA LYS A 54 0.79 20.47 3.48
C LYS A 54 -0.60 19.84 3.64
N LYS A 55 -0.88 18.81 2.85
CA LYS A 55 -2.12 18.04 2.89
C LYS A 55 -1.86 16.64 3.45
N PRO A 56 -2.85 15.98 4.08
CA PRO A 56 -2.74 14.58 4.46
C PRO A 56 -2.39 13.71 3.26
N PHE A 57 -1.60 12.65 3.49
CA PHE A 57 -1.22 11.68 2.46
C PHE A 57 -1.58 10.27 2.90
N PHE A 58 -2.09 9.45 1.97
CA PHE A 58 -2.21 8.00 2.17
C PHE A 58 -1.93 7.26 0.85
N PHE A 59 -1.60 5.98 0.94
CA PHE A 59 -1.54 5.14 -0.25
C PHE A 59 -2.95 4.63 -0.57
N ALA A 60 -3.54 5.10 -1.67
CA ALA A 60 -4.88 4.68 -2.10
C ALA A 60 -4.87 3.27 -2.70
N GLU A 61 -3.69 2.78 -3.10
CA GLU A 61 -3.44 1.38 -3.38
C GLU A 61 -2.06 1.00 -2.85
N ALA A 62 -1.95 -0.16 -2.23
CA ALA A 62 -0.67 -0.78 -1.89
C ALA A 62 -0.86 -2.30 -1.77
N GLY A 63 -0.06 -3.08 -2.49
CA GLY A 63 -0.16 -4.52 -2.47
C GLY A 63 1.00 -5.19 -3.20
N CYS A 64 1.15 -6.48 -2.98
CA CYS A 64 2.12 -7.33 -3.68
C CYS A 64 1.49 -8.70 -3.89
N MET A 65 1.71 -9.31 -5.04
CA MET A 65 1.27 -10.67 -5.31
C MET A 65 2.13 -11.69 -4.56
N SER A 66 1.57 -12.86 -4.28
CA SER A 66 2.29 -14.03 -3.76
C SER A 66 3.01 -14.80 -4.87
N ARG A 67 3.80 -14.11 -5.70
CA ARG A 67 4.65 -14.69 -6.76
C ARG A 67 6.11 -14.32 -6.55
N LYS A 68 6.99 -15.23 -6.96
CA LYS A 68 8.43 -14.98 -7.00
C LYS A 68 8.75 -13.81 -7.94
N GLY A 69 9.43 -12.79 -7.41
CA GLY A 69 9.81 -11.57 -8.12
C GLY A 69 8.83 -10.40 -7.96
N SER A 70 7.63 -10.61 -7.42
CA SER A 70 6.65 -9.55 -7.21
C SER A 70 7.13 -8.47 -6.26
N GLY A 71 7.98 -8.78 -5.28
CA GLY A 71 8.50 -7.78 -4.34
C GLY A 71 9.31 -6.66 -5.03
N MET A 72 9.89 -6.92 -6.21
CA MET A 72 10.66 -5.93 -6.97
C MET A 72 9.83 -5.10 -7.94
N ILE A 73 8.68 -5.61 -8.37
CA ILE A 73 7.79 -4.96 -9.35
C ILE A 73 6.31 -5.18 -8.94
N PRO A 74 5.92 -4.71 -7.75
CA PRO A 74 4.66 -5.10 -7.12
C PRO A 74 3.41 -4.55 -7.82
N ASN A 75 3.56 -3.67 -8.81
CA ASN A 75 2.43 -3.21 -9.64
C ASN A 75 2.14 -4.13 -10.84
N ASN A 76 3.10 -4.98 -11.24
CA ASN A 76 3.01 -5.74 -12.47
C ASN A 76 2.16 -7.00 -12.26
N TRP A 77 0.84 -6.85 -12.37
CA TRP A 77 -0.13 -7.94 -12.24
C TRP A 77 0.03 -9.04 -13.31
N GLU A 78 0.65 -8.73 -14.46
CA GLU A 78 0.95 -9.68 -15.53
C GLU A 78 2.20 -10.52 -15.27
N LEU A 79 2.96 -10.22 -14.21
CA LEU A 79 4.18 -10.95 -13.86
C LEU A 79 3.89 -12.45 -13.76
N GLN A 80 4.63 -13.22 -14.56
CA GLN A 80 4.67 -14.67 -14.49
C GLN A 80 5.74 -15.09 -13.49
N GLY A 81 5.38 -15.99 -12.58
CA GLY A 81 6.29 -16.48 -11.55
C GLY A 81 5.68 -17.64 -10.78
N GLU A 82 6.53 -18.39 -10.09
CA GLU A 82 6.08 -19.45 -9.19
C GLU A 82 5.41 -18.83 -7.95
N LEU A 83 4.38 -19.51 -7.43
CA LEU A 83 3.75 -19.18 -6.15
C LEU A 83 4.81 -19.08 -5.03
N ARG A 84 4.80 -17.95 -4.30
CA ARG A 84 5.64 -17.71 -3.12
C ARG A 84 4.90 -16.82 -2.12
N LEU A 85 4.19 -17.42 -1.18
CA LEU A 85 3.40 -16.72 -0.15
C LEU A 85 4.29 -15.84 0.76
N GLU A 86 5.53 -16.29 1.02
CA GLU A 86 6.48 -15.58 1.87
C GLU A 86 6.94 -14.26 1.26
N GLU A 87 6.97 -14.13 -0.07
CA GLU A 87 7.39 -12.89 -0.73
C GLU A 87 6.42 -11.75 -0.48
N GLN A 88 5.12 -12.05 -0.56
CA GLN A 88 4.06 -11.11 -0.18
C GLN A 88 4.25 -10.66 1.27
N CYS A 89 4.56 -11.59 2.18
CA CYS A 89 4.82 -11.27 3.58
C CYS A 89 6.04 -10.37 3.79
N GLU A 90 7.14 -10.64 3.08
CA GLU A 90 8.36 -9.84 3.11
C GLU A 90 8.10 -8.41 2.63
N TRP A 91 7.36 -8.25 1.53
CA TRP A 91 7.02 -6.94 0.98
C TRP A 91 6.17 -6.11 1.95
N TYR A 92 5.13 -6.70 2.53
CA TYR A 92 4.28 -5.99 3.51
C TYR A 92 5.04 -5.59 4.77
N ARG A 93 5.96 -6.43 5.27
CA ARG A 93 6.81 -6.06 6.41
C ARG A 93 7.71 -4.88 6.08
N ALA A 94 8.39 -4.91 4.93
CA ALA A 94 9.26 -3.83 4.49
C ALA A 94 8.49 -2.51 4.33
N MET A 95 7.31 -2.56 3.69
CA MET A 95 6.41 -1.41 3.55
C MET A 95 6.05 -0.82 4.92
N PHE A 96 5.48 -1.63 5.82
CA PHE A 96 5.05 -1.16 7.12
C PHE A 96 6.20 -0.64 7.99
N GLU A 97 7.36 -1.30 7.95
CA GLU A 97 8.54 -0.87 8.70
C GLU A 97 9.12 0.47 8.24
N ALA A 98 9.08 0.75 6.93
CA ALA A 98 9.50 2.03 6.39
C ALA A 98 8.44 3.10 6.64
N CYS A 99 7.17 2.81 6.37
CA CYS A 99 6.08 3.77 6.46
C CYS A 99 5.79 4.22 7.90
N LYS A 100 5.93 3.36 8.91
CA LYS A 100 5.74 3.75 10.33
C LYS A 100 6.70 4.85 10.80
N LYS A 101 7.83 5.05 10.10
CA LYS A 101 8.79 6.11 10.39
C LYS A 101 8.33 7.48 9.86
N ARG A 102 7.25 7.52 9.09
CA ARG A 102 6.79 8.70 8.34
C ARG A 102 5.53 9.28 8.99
N PRO A 103 5.66 10.28 9.88
CA PRO A 103 4.53 10.87 10.61
C PRO A 103 3.56 11.64 9.71
N TRP A 104 3.88 11.86 8.44
CA TRP A 104 3.02 12.50 7.44
C TRP A 104 2.09 11.52 6.72
N LEU A 105 2.38 10.21 6.77
CA LEU A 105 1.57 9.16 6.17
C LEU A 105 0.37 8.84 7.06
N ARG A 106 -0.81 8.68 6.47
CA ARG A 106 -2.10 8.51 7.19
C ARG A 106 -2.75 7.15 7.02
N GLY A 107 -2.17 6.27 6.21
CA GLY A 107 -2.61 4.88 6.09
C GLY A 107 -2.54 4.36 4.66
N PHE A 108 -3.28 3.28 4.42
CA PHE A 108 -3.25 2.49 3.20
C PHE A 108 -4.65 1.96 2.89
N ALA A 109 -5.03 1.96 1.63
CA ALA A 109 -6.05 1.08 1.09
C ALA A 109 -5.33 -0.07 0.37
N LEU A 110 -5.41 -1.27 0.94
CA LEU A 110 -4.61 -2.42 0.49
C LEU A 110 -5.25 -3.11 -0.70
N TRP A 111 -4.43 -3.47 -1.69
CA TRP A 111 -4.84 -4.22 -2.88
C TRP A 111 -4.47 -5.70 -2.72
N GLU A 112 -5.40 -6.65 -2.72
CA GLU A 112 -6.86 -6.46 -2.70
C GLU A 112 -7.57 -7.52 -1.86
N TRP A 113 -8.88 -7.37 -1.75
CA TRP A 113 -9.77 -8.30 -1.11
C TRP A 113 -10.84 -8.72 -2.12
N ALA A 114 -10.83 -9.98 -2.54
CA ALA A 114 -11.71 -10.46 -3.60
C ALA A 114 -13.18 -10.44 -3.15
N PRO A 115 -14.12 -10.22 -4.10
CA PRO A 115 -15.54 -10.23 -3.80
C PRO A 115 -16.06 -11.62 -3.36
N LYS A 116 -15.35 -12.69 -3.75
CA LYS A 116 -15.62 -14.05 -3.30
C LYS A 116 -14.43 -14.55 -2.49
N LEU A 117 -14.67 -14.75 -1.19
CA LEU A 117 -13.65 -15.23 -0.27
C LEU A 117 -13.19 -16.66 -0.61
N PRO A 118 -11.87 -16.91 -0.67
CA PRO A 118 -11.35 -18.25 -0.84
C PRO A 118 -11.48 -19.07 0.44
N SER A 119 -11.56 -20.40 0.34
CA SER A 119 -11.20 -21.27 1.46
C SER A 119 -9.70 -21.19 1.73
N ALA A 120 -9.27 -21.57 2.94
CA ALA A 120 -7.84 -21.68 3.25
C ALA A 120 -7.08 -22.55 2.23
N SER A 121 -7.69 -23.66 1.77
CA SER A 121 -7.04 -24.54 0.79
C SER A 121 -6.85 -23.91 -0.61
N GLU A 122 -7.71 -22.96 -0.97
CA GLU A 122 -7.62 -22.20 -2.22
C GLU A 122 -6.62 -21.05 -2.07
N ALA A 123 -6.67 -20.32 -0.96
CA ALA A 123 -5.74 -19.22 -0.67
C ALA A 123 -4.27 -19.64 -0.70
N TRP A 124 -3.97 -20.84 -0.21
CA TRP A 124 -2.61 -21.40 -0.20
C TRP A 124 -2.10 -21.84 -1.58
N LYS A 125 -2.95 -21.80 -2.61
CA LYS A 125 -2.59 -22.04 -4.01
C LYS A 125 -2.72 -20.77 -4.86
N ASP A 126 -3.18 -19.68 -4.26
CA ASP A 126 -3.41 -18.42 -4.96
C ASP A 126 -2.15 -17.56 -4.94
N ASP A 127 -1.75 -17.16 -6.14
CA ASP A 127 -0.56 -16.36 -6.41
C ASP A 127 -0.91 -14.89 -6.74
N SER A 128 -2.17 -14.50 -6.59
CA SER A 128 -2.66 -13.13 -6.81
C SER A 128 -2.32 -12.17 -5.65
N TYR A 129 -2.86 -10.95 -5.71
CA TYR A 129 -2.79 -9.94 -4.66
C TYR A 129 -3.65 -10.23 -3.43
N GLU A 130 -4.60 -11.16 -3.52
CA GLU A 130 -5.50 -11.50 -2.41
C GLU A 130 -4.69 -11.72 -1.13
N ILE A 131 -5.24 -11.26 -0.01
CA ILE A 131 -4.62 -11.34 1.31
C ILE A 131 -5.37 -12.30 2.24
N CYS A 132 -6.65 -12.57 1.95
CA CYS A 132 -7.52 -13.40 2.77
C CYS A 132 -7.01 -14.84 2.87
N GLU A 133 -7.00 -15.38 4.10
CA GLU A 133 -6.54 -16.74 4.42
C GLU A 133 -5.07 -17.06 4.02
N LYS A 134 -4.29 -16.04 3.64
CA LYS A 134 -2.84 -16.15 3.40
C LYS A 134 -2.05 -15.74 4.64
N PRO A 135 -0.77 -16.15 4.76
CA PRO A 135 0.09 -15.75 5.89
C PRO A 135 0.22 -14.24 6.08
N VAL A 136 0.09 -13.44 5.00
CA VAL A 136 0.16 -11.98 5.06
C VAL A 136 -1.00 -11.34 5.85
N GLN A 137 -2.17 -12.00 5.90
CA GLN A 137 -3.33 -11.51 6.65
C GLN A 137 -2.98 -11.23 8.11
N GLU A 138 -2.23 -12.13 8.73
CA GLU A 138 -1.81 -12.00 10.13
C GLU A 138 -0.80 -10.86 10.33
N ILE A 139 0.04 -10.58 9.33
CA ILE A 139 0.98 -9.44 9.35
C ILE A 139 0.19 -8.12 9.32
N ILE A 140 -0.75 -8.01 8.39
CA ILE A 140 -1.62 -6.83 8.23
C ILE A 140 -2.45 -6.60 9.50
N LYS A 141 -3.05 -7.67 10.04
CA LYS A 141 -3.84 -7.61 11.27
C LYS A 141 -3.01 -7.07 12.44
N ARG A 142 -1.84 -7.64 12.69
CA ARG A 142 -0.95 -7.20 13.79
C ARG A 142 -0.50 -5.75 13.64
N PHE A 143 -0.19 -5.33 12.42
CA PHE A 143 0.17 -3.93 12.15
C PHE A 143 -0.96 -2.99 12.56
N TYR A 144 -2.19 -3.23 12.09
CA TYR A 144 -3.32 -2.37 12.41
C TYR A 144 -3.78 -2.45 13.88
N GLU A 145 -3.65 -3.60 14.54
CA GLU A 145 -3.92 -3.72 15.98
C GLU A 145 -2.92 -2.89 16.82
N HIS A 146 -1.63 -2.90 16.45
CA HIS A 146 -0.60 -2.12 17.14
C HIS A 146 -0.79 -0.61 16.96
N GLU A 147 -1.10 -0.16 15.75
CA GLU A 147 -1.36 1.27 15.47
C GLU A 147 -2.61 1.77 16.22
N ALA A 148 -3.67 0.96 16.28
CA ALA A 148 -4.88 1.30 17.05
C ALA A 148 -4.59 1.42 18.56
N GLY A 149 -3.76 0.53 19.10
CA GLY A 149 -3.33 0.59 20.51
C GLY A 149 -2.43 1.78 20.83
N THR A 150 -1.61 2.22 19.88
CA THR A 150 -0.71 3.38 20.04
C THR A 150 -1.48 4.71 19.93
N SER A 151 -2.53 4.77 19.11
CA SER A 151 -3.36 5.97 18.96
C SER A 151 -4.35 6.21 20.13
N LEU A 152 -4.47 5.25 21.05
CA LEU A 152 -5.34 5.31 22.25
C LEU A 152 -4.56 5.63 23.56
N MET A 153 -3.24 5.81 23.49
CA MET A 153 -2.38 6.25 24.61
C MET A 153 -1.91 7.69 24.39
#